data_AF-A0A7X7KCZ6-F1
#
_entry.id   AF-A0A7X7KCZ6-F1
#
_cell.length_a   1.000
_cell.length_b   1.000
_cell.length_c   1.000
_cell.angle_alpha   90.00
_cell.angle_beta   90.00
_cell.angle_gamma   90.00
#
_symmetry.space_group_name_H-M   'P 1'
#
loop_
_entity.id
_entity.type
_entity.pdbx_description
1 polymer ?
#
loop_
_entity_poly.entity_id
_entity_poly.type
_entity_poly.pdbx_seq_one_letter_code
_entity_poly.pdbx_strand_id
1 'polypeptide(L)'
;ARLSQAAIDVLALVAYEQPITGEKIQQLRGKPSRHVLAHLVRRGLLRIERPEPKRRTAYYRTTDRFLRVFNLESLDDLPQSADDGPP
;
A
#
# COMPACT_ATOMS: atom_id res chain seq x y z
N ALA A 1 6.34 -10.95 -13.90
CA ALA A 1 5.52 -9.79 -14.34
C ALA A 1 5.93 -8.55 -13.56
N ARG A 2 6.47 -7.52 -14.23
CA ARG A 2 6.95 -6.28 -13.62
C ARG A 2 5.77 -5.47 -13.05
N LEU A 3 5.95 -4.80 -11.92
CA LEU A 3 4.98 -3.84 -11.38
C LEU A 3 5.12 -2.52 -12.15
N SER A 4 3.99 -1.95 -12.56
CA SER A 4 3.96 -0.61 -13.16
C SER A 4 4.35 0.44 -12.11
N GLN A 5 4.85 1.60 -12.55
CA GLN A 5 5.18 2.69 -11.64
C GLN A 5 4.01 3.02 -10.70
N ALA A 6 2.81 3.21 -11.25
CA ALA A 6 1.60 3.48 -10.45
C ALA A 6 1.32 2.41 -9.38
N ALA A 7 1.67 1.15 -9.61
CA ALA A 7 1.49 0.07 -8.65
C ALA A 7 2.51 0.12 -7.52
N ILE A 8 3.79 0.35 -7.81
CA ILE A 8 4.86 0.55 -6.82
C ILE A 8 4.52 1.72 -5.90
N ASP A 9 4.08 2.78 -6.52
CA ASP A 9 3.80 4.06 -5.91
C ASP A 9 2.56 3.90 -4.97
N VAL A 10 1.51 3.19 -5.37
CA VAL A 10 0.39 2.83 -4.47
C VAL A 10 0.85 1.92 -3.34
N LEU A 11 1.70 0.94 -3.62
CA LEU A 11 2.24 0.04 -2.59
C LEU A 11 3.01 0.80 -1.52
N ALA A 12 3.86 1.76 -1.92
CA ALA A 12 4.62 2.59 -1.00
C ALA A 12 3.69 3.37 -0.05
N LEU A 13 2.66 4.05 -0.59
CA LEU A 13 1.69 4.76 0.23
C LEU A 13 0.99 3.83 1.23
N VAL A 14 0.59 2.63 0.81
CA VAL A 14 -0.05 1.68 1.72
C VAL A 14 0.94 1.15 2.76
N ALA A 15 2.19 0.90 2.39
CA ALA A 15 3.19 0.36 3.29
C ALA A 15 3.54 1.34 4.43
N TYR A 16 3.63 2.64 4.14
CA TYR A 16 3.93 3.68 5.12
C TYR A 16 2.72 4.16 5.93
N GLU A 17 1.55 4.29 5.30
CA GLU A 17 0.37 4.91 5.94
C GLU A 17 -0.66 3.88 6.42
N GLN A 18 -0.37 2.57 6.35
CA GLN A 18 -1.35 1.56 6.74
C GLN A 18 -1.73 1.63 8.23
N PRO A 19 -3.02 1.49 8.56
CA PRO A 19 -4.16 1.25 7.66
C PRO A 19 -4.65 2.51 6.94
N ILE A 20 -4.74 2.46 5.61
CA ILE A 20 -5.16 3.61 4.78
C ILE A 20 -6.37 3.29 3.90
N THR A 21 -7.23 4.28 3.62
CA THR A 21 -8.41 4.11 2.75
C THR A 21 -8.08 4.41 1.28
N GLY A 22 -8.86 3.81 0.36
CA GLY A 22 -8.71 4.10 -1.07
C GLY A 22 -8.92 5.56 -1.44
N GLU A 23 -9.81 6.25 -0.71
CA GLU A 23 -10.03 7.69 -0.85
C GLU A 23 -8.81 8.51 -0.44
N LYS A 24 -8.18 8.17 0.70
CA LYS A 24 -6.97 8.86 1.17
C LYS A 24 -5.81 8.66 0.21
N ILE A 25 -5.64 7.46 -0.35
CA ILE A 25 -4.63 7.19 -1.39
C ILE A 25 -4.86 8.06 -2.63
N GLN A 26 -6.12 8.18 -3.08
CA GLN A 26 -6.47 9.04 -4.21
C GLN A 26 -6.15 10.51 -3.92
N GLN A 27 -6.45 11.00 -2.71
CA GLN A 27 -6.12 12.36 -2.29
C GLN A 27 -4.61 12.61 -2.30
N LEU A 28 -3.81 11.70 -1.72
CA LEU A 28 -2.34 11.81 -1.69
C LEU A 28 -1.71 11.75 -3.10
N ARG A 29 -2.28 10.95 -4.01
CA ARG A 29 -1.78 10.82 -5.40
C ARG A 29 -2.28 11.89 -6.36
N GLY A 30 -3.37 12.59 -6.02
CA GLY A 30 -4.10 13.47 -6.92
C GLY A 30 -4.78 12.77 -8.12
N LYS A 31 -4.87 11.43 -8.14
CA LYS A 31 -5.45 10.67 -9.27
C LYS A 31 -6.08 9.33 -8.85
N PRO A 32 -7.08 8.81 -9.61
CA PRO A 32 -7.82 7.62 -9.22
C PRO A 32 -6.93 6.38 -9.16
N SER A 33 -6.98 5.67 -8.03
CA SER A 33 -6.13 4.50 -7.75
C SER A 33 -6.91 3.18 -7.60
N ARG A 34 -8.23 3.20 -7.83
CA ARG A 34 -9.13 2.06 -7.59
C ARG A 34 -8.75 0.79 -8.35
N HIS A 35 -8.41 0.91 -9.64
CA HIS A 35 -7.99 -0.22 -10.47
C HIS A 35 -6.66 -0.82 -10.01
N VAL A 36 -5.72 0.05 -9.63
CA VAL A 36 -4.40 -0.36 -9.12
C VAL A 36 -4.54 -1.11 -7.80
N LEU A 37 -5.35 -0.58 -6.86
CA LEU A 37 -5.65 -1.25 -5.60
C LEU A 37 -6.28 -2.63 -5.81
N ALA A 38 -7.31 -2.72 -6.65
CA ALA A 38 -7.95 -3.99 -6.96
C ALA A 38 -6.96 -5.00 -7.57
N HIS A 39 -6.09 -4.55 -8.46
CA HIS A 39 -5.05 -5.38 -9.06
C HIS A 39 -4.01 -5.87 -8.05
N LEU A 40 -3.56 -5.00 -7.14
CA LEU A 40 -2.61 -5.35 -6.07
C LEU A 40 -3.22 -6.33 -5.06
N VAL A 41 -4.50 -6.16 -4.73
CA VAL A 41 -5.25 -7.11 -3.89
C VAL A 41 -5.37 -8.47 -4.58
N ARG A 42 -5.72 -8.51 -5.88
CA ARG A 42 -5.76 -9.76 -6.66
C ARG A 42 -4.41 -10.47 -6.72
N ARG A 43 -3.30 -9.73 -6.75
CA ARG A 43 -1.95 -10.30 -6.67
C ARG A 43 -1.56 -10.73 -5.24
N GLY A 44 -2.39 -10.46 -4.25
CA GLY A 44 -2.12 -10.77 -2.85
C GLY A 44 -1.01 -9.93 -2.25
N LEU A 45 -0.65 -8.79 -2.85
CA LEU A 45 0.33 -7.84 -2.28
C LEU A 45 -0.32 -6.91 -1.25
N LEU A 46 -1.62 -6.65 -1.42
CA LEU A 46 -2.44 -5.91 -0.48
C LEU A 46 -3.62 -6.77 -0.01
N ARG A 47 -4.14 -6.47 1.18
CA ARG A 47 -5.39 -7.03 1.71
C ARG A 47 -6.34 -5.91 2.10
N ILE A 48 -7.64 -6.21 2.04
CA ILE A 48 -8.70 -5.31 2.50
C ILE A 48 -9.08 -5.68 3.92
N GLU A 49 -9.05 -4.71 4.82
CA GLU A 49 -9.53 -4.83 6.19
C GLU A 49 -10.81 -4.01 6.36
N ARG A 50 -11.83 -4.64 6.94
CA ARG A 50 -13.10 -3.99 7.28
C ARG A 50 -13.27 -4.12 8.79
N PRO A 51 -12.92 -3.08 9.57
CA PRO A 51 -12.93 -3.18 11.03
C PRO A 51 -14.33 -3.41 11.60
N GLU A 52 -15.38 -3.05 10.86
CA GLU A 52 -16.75 -3.34 11.23
C GLU A 52 -17.57 -3.69 9.97
N PRO A 53 -18.37 -4.77 9.97
CA PRO A 53 -19.15 -5.17 8.80
C PRO A 53 -20.19 -4.12 8.39
N LYS A 54 -20.62 -3.25 9.32
CA LYS A 54 -21.50 -2.11 9.04
C LYS A 54 -20.78 -0.92 8.43
N ARG A 55 -19.46 -0.79 8.61
CA ARG A 55 -18.68 0.29 7.99
C ARG A 55 -18.44 -0.04 6.52
N ARG A 56 -18.91 0.85 5.65
CA ARG A 56 -18.66 0.79 4.19
C ARG A 56 -17.21 1.08 3.81
N THR A 57 -16.41 1.59 4.74
CA THR A 57 -15.03 2.00 4.47
C THR A 57 -14.09 0.80 4.42
N ALA A 58 -13.44 0.61 3.28
CA ALA A 58 -12.39 -0.38 3.10
C ALA A 58 -11.02 0.23 3.42
N TYR A 59 -10.29 -0.42 4.32
CA TYR A 59 -8.90 -0.10 4.62
C TYR A 59 -7.98 -1.08 3.88
N TYR A 60 -6.81 -0.61 3.48
CA TYR A 60 -5.80 -1.39 2.80
C TYR A 60 -4.58 -1.54 3.69
N ARG A 61 -4.02 -2.76 3.68
CA ARG A 61 -2.75 -3.10 4.33
C ARG A 61 -1.91 -3.97 3.41
N THR A 62 -0.61 -3.96 3.59
CA THR A 62 0.32 -4.92 2.97
C THR A 62 0.11 -6.34 3.52
N THR A 63 0.67 -7.31 2.82
CA THR A 63 0.60 -8.74 3.18
C THR A 63 2.01 -9.29 3.37
N ASP A 64 2.11 -10.51 3.90
CA ASP A 64 3.37 -11.24 3.97
C ASP A 64 4.02 -11.42 2.59
N ARG A 65 3.20 -11.59 1.54
CA ARG A 65 3.69 -11.67 0.17
C ARG A 65 4.38 -10.39 -0.29
N PHE A 66 3.93 -9.21 0.17
CA PHE A 66 4.62 -7.96 -0.10
C PHE A 66 6.04 -8.02 0.47
N LEU A 67 6.20 -8.37 1.75
CA LEU A 67 7.52 -8.49 2.39
C LEU A 67 8.46 -9.42 1.61
N ARG A 68 7.99 -10.61 1.22
CA ARG A 68 8.79 -11.55 0.40
C ARG A 68 9.16 -11.01 -0.97
N VAL A 69 8.26 -10.28 -1.64
CA VAL A 69 8.51 -9.73 -2.98
C VAL A 69 9.54 -8.59 -2.92
N PHE A 70 9.55 -7.83 -1.83
CA PHE A 70 10.50 -6.73 -1.60
C PHE A 70 11.72 -7.15 -0.77
N ASN A 71 11.83 -8.44 -0.42
CA ASN A 71 12.92 -9.01 0.38
C ASN A 71 13.12 -8.31 1.72
N LEU A 72 12.01 -8.01 2.40
CA LEU A 72 11.94 -7.38 3.72
C LEU A 72 11.60 -8.43 4.78
N GLU A 73 12.16 -8.31 5.97
CA GLU A 73 11.78 -9.16 7.12
C GLU A 73 10.57 -8.58 7.84
N SER A 74 10.49 -7.25 7.95
CA SER A 74 9.38 -6.53 8.55
C SER A 74 9.05 -5.25 7.78
N LEU A 75 7.94 -4.59 8.14
CA LEU A 75 7.65 -3.24 7.67
C LEU A 75 8.58 -2.18 8.29
N ASP A 76 9.27 -2.54 9.37
CA ASP A 76 10.29 -1.69 10.01
C ASP A 76 11.55 -1.53 9.13
N ASP A 77 11.82 -2.50 8.24
CA ASP A 77 12.88 -2.41 7.23
C ASP A 77 12.59 -1.40 6.11
N LEU A 78 11.38 -0.85 6.05
CA LEU A 78 11.07 0.18 5.06
C LEU A 78 11.89 1.44 5.36
N PRO A 79 12.50 2.07 4.34
CA PRO A 79 13.26 3.28 4.56
C PRO A 79 12.35 4.35 5.18
N GLN A 80 12.82 5.05 6.21
CA GLN A 80 12.00 6.05 6.89
C GLN A 80 11.47 7.09 5.90
N SER A 81 10.16 7.31 5.93
CA SER A 81 9.49 8.33 5.12
C SER A 81 9.90 9.70 5.62
N ALA A 82 10.86 10.31 4.93
CA ALA A 82 11.50 11.60 5.19
C ALA A 82 12.86 11.52 5.92
N ASP A 83 13.87 11.97 5.18
CA ASP A 83 15.11 12.60 5.64
C ASP A 83 16.22 11.70 6.22
N ASP A 84 16.98 11.08 5.32
CA ASP A 84 18.45 11.01 5.46
C ASP A 84 19.06 10.97 4.05
N GLY A 85 19.00 12.10 3.36
CA GLY A 85 20.07 12.44 2.42
C GLY A 85 21.30 12.81 3.26
N PRO A 86 22.54 12.52 2.82
CA PRO A 86 23.70 12.63 3.69
C PRO A 86 23.88 14.07 4.21
N PRO A 87 24.51 14.23 5.39
CA PRO A 87 24.70 15.54 6.03
C PRO A 87 25.48 16.54 5.17
#